data_AF-A0A9D4SZF0-F1
#
_entry.id   AF-A0A9D4SZF0-F1
#
_cell.length_a   1.000
_cell.length_b   1.000
_cell.length_c   1.000
_cell.angle_alpha   90.00
_cell.angle_beta   90.00
_cell.angle_gamma   90.00
#
_symmetry.space_group_name_H-M   'P 1'
#
loop_
_entity.id
_entity.type
_entity.pdbx_description
1 polymer ?
#
loop_
_entity_poly.entity_id
_entity_poly.type
_entity_poly.pdbx_seq_one_letter_code
_entity_poly.pdbx_strand_id
1 'polypeptide(L)'
;MTVARIPFLVITEVLIIIIDGVLDNLCYLTHGGSSETFTVNEAFPVESIVGRLQVVGNAGEPDGDIELRMADPEGSPLTLLPGTKSLVLRRKLDKEGRDGLRSVTTDVICSPRHTRKNDHLVWN
;
A
#
# COMPACT_ATOMS: atom_id res chain seq x y z
N MET A 1 -30.68 -31.40 3.69
CA MET A 1 -29.23 -31.64 3.71
C MET A 1 -28.56 -30.43 3.09
N THR A 2 -28.22 -29.44 3.91
CA THR A 2 -27.52 -28.23 3.47
C THR A 2 -26.09 -28.64 3.19
N VAL A 3 -25.65 -28.57 1.93
CA VAL A 3 -24.26 -28.82 1.57
C VAL A 3 -23.42 -27.78 2.29
N ALA A 4 -22.73 -28.20 3.35
CA ALA A 4 -21.69 -27.41 3.97
C ALA A 4 -20.57 -27.29 2.92
N ARG A 5 -20.61 -26.20 2.15
CA ARG A 5 -19.44 -25.75 1.42
C ARG A 5 -18.39 -25.49 2.48
N ILE A 6 -17.40 -26.38 2.56
CA ILE A 6 -16.12 -26.06 3.17
C ILE A 6 -15.76 -24.71 2.56
N PRO A 7 -15.65 -23.61 3.34
CA PRO A 7 -15.14 -22.38 2.80
C PRO A 7 -13.71 -22.72 2.45
N PHE A 8 -13.49 -23.09 1.18
CA PHE A 8 -12.16 -23.13 0.61
C PHE A 8 -11.55 -21.79 1.02
N LEU A 9 -10.30 -21.82 1.49
CA LEU A 9 -9.54 -20.62 1.73
C LEU A 9 -9.36 -19.95 0.37
N VAL A 10 -10.37 -19.21 -0.07
CA VAL A 10 -10.36 -18.55 -1.35
C VAL A 10 -9.54 -17.30 -1.13
N ILE A 11 -8.30 -17.38 -1.60
CA ILE A 11 -7.32 -16.31 -1.48
C ILE A 11 -7.42 -15.39 -2.69
N THR A 12 -7.30 -14.09 -2.42
CA THR A 12 -7.22 -13.02 -3.39
C THR A 12 -5.88 -12.31 -3.23
N GLU A 13 -5.29 -11.94 -4.37
CA GLU A 13 -4.03 -11.21 -4.41
C GLU A 13 -4.28 -9.70 -4.52
N VAL A 14 -3.51 -8.97 -3.73
CA VAL A 14 -3.44 -7.51 -3.73
C VAL A 14 -2.01 -7.12 -4.07
N LEU A 15 -1.79 -6.64 -5.29
CA LEU A 15 -0.50 -6.18 -5.79
C LEU A 15 -0.40 -4.67 -5.67
N ILE A 16 0.67 -4.20 -5.02
CA ILE A 16 1.00 -2.78 -4.91
C ILE A 16 2.27 -2.52 -5.71
N ILE A 17 2.25 -1.55 -6.60
CA ILE A 17 3.43 -1.08 -7.32
C ILE A 17 3.89 0.22 -6.69
N ILE A 18 5.17 0.31 -6.32
CA ILE A 18 5.75 1.53 -5.79
C ILE A 18 6.35 2.33 -6.94
N ILE A 19 5.86 3.55 -7.13
CA ILE A 19 6.41 4.51 -8.07
C ILE A 19 7.32 5.47 -7.29
N ASP A 20 8.61 5.44 -7.59
CA ASP A 20 9.61 6.32 -7.00
C ASP A 20 9.65 7.68 -7.72
N GLY A 21 9.56 8.75 -6.95
CA GLY A 21 9.53 10.13 -7.44
C GLY A 21 10.89 10.78 -7.66
N VAL A 22 11.98 10.38 -6.98
CA VAL A 22 13.27 11.13 -6.99
C VAL A 22 14.47 10.26 -6.56
N LEU A 23 15.67 10.55 -7.09
CA LEU A 23 16.97 10.02 -6.62
C LEU A 23 17.25 10.39 -5.14
N ASP A 24 16.86 9.53 -4.22
CA ASP A 24 17.37 9.49 -2.85
C ASP A 24 17.44 8.02 -2.39
N ASN A 25 18.17 7.71 -1.32
CA ASN A 25 18.18 6.37 -0.72
C ASN A 25 16.87 6.09 0.08
N LEU A 26 15.73 6.53 -0.42
CA LEU A 26 14.39 6.38 0.14
C LEU A 26 13.46 5.77 -0.92
N CYS A 27 12.20 5.50 -0.57
CA CYS A 27 11.16 5.11 -1.53
C CYS A 27 11.36 3.78 -2.30
N TYR A 28 12.30 2.93 -1.87
CA TYR A 28 12.40 1.54 -2.34
C TYR A 28 11.86 0.56 -1.29
N LEU A 29 11.43 -0.62 -1.73
CA LEU A 29 11.02 -1.69 -0.81
C LEU A 29 12.27 -2.29 -0.15
N THR A 30 12.21 -2.55 1.16
CA THR A 30 13.35 -3.07 1.94
C THR A 30 13.85 -4.43 1.45
N HIS A 31 13.02 -5.17 0.72
CA HIS A 31 13.38 -6.44 0.09
C HIS A 31 13.91 -6.29 -1.35
N GLY A 32 14.14 -5.06 -1.83
CA GLY A 32 14.73 -4.76 -3.14
C GLY A 32 13.80 -4.92 -4.35
N GLY A 33 12.50 -5.11 -4.12
CA GLY A 33 11.50 -5.17 -5.21
C GLY A 33 10.94 -3.79 -5.58
N SER A 34 10.18 -3.74 -6.67
CA SER A 34 9.36 -2.57 -7.07
C SER A 34 7.86 -2.75 -6.78
N SER A 35 7.48 -3.94 -6.31
CA SER A 35 6.11 -4.28 -5.95
C SER A 35 6.03 -5.13 -4.70
N GLU A 36 4.91 -5.01 -4.00
CA GLU A 36 4.59 -5.76 -2.79
C GLU A 36 3.24 -6.46 -2.99
N THR A 37 3.19 -7.75 -2.67
CA THR A 37 1.97 -8.57 -2.83
C THR A 37 1.47 -9.00 -1.46
N PHE A 38 0.18 -8.76 -1.19
CA PHE A 38 -0.52 -9.30 -0.05
C PHE A 38 -1.48 -10.39 -0.50
N THR A 39 -1.49 -11.51 0.22
CA THR A 39 -2.46 -12.59 0.03
C THR A 39 -3.47 -12.52 1.16
N VAL A 40 -4.73 -12.25 0.84
CA VAL A 40 -5.82 -12.14 1.82
C VAL A 40 -6.93 -13.12 1.49
N ASN A 41 -7.73 -13.47 2.50
CA ASN A 41 -8.95 -14.24 2.28
C ASN A 41 -10.01 -13.37 1.58
N GLU A 42 -10.84 -13.91 0.70
CA GLU A 42 -11.92 -13.13 0.07
C GLU A 42 -12.95 -12.58 1.08
N ALA A 43 -13.11 -13.25 2.21
CA ALA A 43 -13.93 -12.80 3.34
C ALA A 43 -13.25 -11.69 4.16
N PHE A 44 -12.12 -11.15 3.70
CA PHE A 44 -11.43 -10.04 4.36
C PHE A 44 -12.37 -8.81 4.44
N PRO A 45 -12.63 -8.28 5.65
CA PRO A 45 -13.62 -7.22 5.78
C PRO A 45 -13.15 -5.92 5.10
N VAL A 46 -14.11 -5.21 4.51
CA VAL A 46 -13.91 -3.82 4.10
C VAL A 46 -13.59 -2.98 5.34
N GLU A 47 -12.82 -1.89 5.16
CA GLU A 47 -12.27 -1.03 6.21
C GLU A 47 -11.22 -1.69 7.13
N SER A 48 -10.75 -2.91 6.80
CA SER A 48 -9.66 -3.57 7.52
C SER A 48 -8.28 -3.29 6.89
N ILE A 49 -7.24 -3.35 7.72
CA ILE A 49 -5.84 -3.15 7.29
C ILE A 49 -5.33 -4.42 6.60
N VAL A 50 -5.18 -4.37 5.27
CA VAL A 50 -4.64 -5.46 4.43
C VAL A 50 -3.20 -5.78 4.80
N GLY A 51 -2.40 -4.74 5.03
CA GLY A 51 -0.97 -4.88 5.29
C GLY A 51 -0.30 -3.53 5.50
N ARG A 52 1.01 -3.59 5.72
CA ARG A 52 1.87 -2.40 5.88
C ARG A 52 2.99 -2.46 4.86
N LEU A 53 3.11 -1.41 4.07
CA LEU A 53 4.14 -1.30 3.05
C LEU A 53 5.53 -1.25 3.67
N GLN A 54 6.45 -2.05 3.14
CA GLN A 54 7.84 -2.12 3.59
C GLN A 54 8.75 -1.18 2.79
N VAL A 55 8.31 0.07 2.61
CA VAL A 55 9.06 1.11 1.89
C VAL A 55 10.08 1.77 2.83
N VAL A 56 11.27 2.11 2.36
CA VAL A 56 12.29 2.84 3.14
C VAL A 56 11.90 4.33 3.29
N GLY A 57 12.06 4.84 4.51
CA GLY A 57 11.64 6.18 4.95
C GLY A 57 10.58 6.14 6.04
N ASN A 58 10.48 7.15 6.88
CA ASN A 58 9.39 7.40 7.81
C ASN A 58 8.24 8.18 7.15
N ALA A 59 7.06 7.55 7.04
CA ALA A 59 5.83 8.18 6.53
C ALA A 59 5.00 8.90 7.63
N GLY A 60 5.50 8.97 8.86
CA GLY A 60 4.81 9.59 9.99
C GLY A 60 4.57 11.09 9.77
N GLU A 61 3.40 11.58 10.14
CA GLU A 61 3.12 13.03 10.16
C GLU A 61 3.41 13.62 11.55
N PRO A 62 3.90 14.87 11.64
CA PRO A 62 4.24 15.78 10.53
C PRO A 62 5.69 15.64 10.02
N ASP A 63 6.56 14.99 10.79
CA ASP A 63 8.03 15.05 10.64
C ASP A 63 8.65 13.87 9.87
N GLY A 64 7.84 13.16 9.08
CA GLY A 64 8.32 12.10 8.19
C GLY A 64 9.27 12.61 7.12
N ASP A 65 10.06 11.69 6.56
CA ASP A 65 10.98 11.96 5.46
C ASP A 65 10.40 11.52 4.10
N ILE A 66 9.25 10.82 4.09
CA ILE A 66 8.53 10.42 2.88
C ILE A 66 7.05 10.72 2.99
N GLU A 67 6.41 10.94 1.85
CA GLU A 67 4.96 10.99 1.68
C GLU A 67 4.53 9.82 0.80
N LEU A 68 3.49 9.09 1.22
CA LEU A 68 2.87 8.02 0.46
C LEU A 68 1.47 8.44 0.04
N ARG A 69 1.16 8.25 -1.24
CA ARG A 69 -0.15 8.61 -1.82
C ARG A 69 -0.62 7.54 -2.79
N MET A 70 -1.92 7.30 -2.84
CA MET A 70 -2.50 6.50 -3.91
C MET A 70 -2.35 7.25 -5.24
N ALA A 71 -1.94 6.57 -6.31
CA ALA A 71 -1.89 7.18 -7.64
C ALA A 71 -3.29 7.56 -8.16
N ASP A 72 -4.29 6.74 -7.82
CA ASP A 72 -5.71 6.98 -8.11
C ASP A 72 -6.54 6.88 -6.81
N PRO A 73 -6.62 7.97 -6.02
CA PRO A 73 -7.26 7.95 -4.71
C PRO A 73 -8.79 7.74 -4.76
N GLU A 74 -9.46 8.04 -5.87
CA GLU A 74 -10.92 7.85 -6.01
C GLU A 74 -11.28 6.50 -6.64
N GLY A 75 -10.49 6.03 -7.61
CA GLY A 75 -10.74 4.78 -8.30
C GLY A 75 -10.15 3.55 -7.61
N SER A 76 -9.13 3.70 -6.75
CA SER A 76 -8.48 2.58 -6.10
C SER A 76 -9.39 1.86 -5.09
N PRO A 77 -9.40 0.52 -5.07
CA PRO A 77 -10.10 -0.26 -4.04
C PRO A 77 -9.34 -0.31 -2.70
N LEU A 78 -8.22 0.42 -2.58
CA LEU A 78 -7.44 0.59 -1.36
C LEU A 78 -7.27 2.07 -1.03
N THR A 79 -7.01 2.34 0.23
CA THR A 79 -6.53 3.65 0.68
C THR A 79 -5.34 3.48 1.62
N LEU A 80 -4.52 4.52 1.72
CA LEU A 80 -3.46 4.61 2.72
C LEU A 80 -4.01 5.28 3.97
N LEU A 81 -3.76 4.69 5.13
CA LEU A 81 -4.04 5.33 6.40
C LEU A 81 -3.04 6.50 6.58
N PRO A 82 -3.50 7.76 6.75
CA PRO A 82 -2.63 8.93 6.77
C PRO A 82 -1.54 8.86 7.83
N GLY A 83 -0.33 9.33 7.51
CA GLY A 83 0.82 9.29 8.42
C GLY A 83 1.32 7.89 8.76
N THR A 84 0.91 6.89 7.98
CA THR A 84 1.34 5.51 8.16
C THR A 84 1.76 4.90 6.83
N LYS A 85 2.06 3.60 6.84
CA LYS A 85 2.30 2.81 5.64
C LYS A 85 1.24 1.72 5.46
N SER A 86 0.12 1.84 6.17
CA SER A 86 -0.90 0.80 6.25
C SER A 86 -1.94 0.99 5.16
N LEU A 87 -2.27 -0.09 4.47
CA LEU A 87 -3.28 -0.14 3.41
C LEU A 87 -4.60 -0.64 3.98
N VAL A 88 -5.69 0.05 3.67
CA VAL A 88 -7.05 -0.28 4.10
C VAL A 88 -7.88 -0.66 2.88
N LEU A 89 -8.60 -1.78 2.97
CA LEU A 89 -9.48 -2.25 1.92
C LEU A 89 -10.76 -1.42 1.85
N ARG A 90 -11.12 -0.89 0.68
CA ARG A 90 -12.35 -0.09 0.46
C ARG A 90 -13.43 -0.81 -0.34
N ARG A 91 -13.10 -1.89 -1.04
CA ARG A 91 -14.05 -2.68 -1.82
C ARG A 91 -13.94 -4.16 -1.49
N LYS A 92 -15.07 -4.85 -1.48
CA LYS A 92 -15.14 -6.29 -1.21
C LYS A 92 -14.32 -7.07 -2.24
N LEU A 93 -13.66 -8.12 -1.78
CA LEU A 93 -12.98 -9.09 -2.62
C LEU A 93 -13.90 -10.29 -2.86
N ASP A 94 -13.81 -10.85 -4.06
CA ASP A 94 -14.59 -12.02 -4.49
C ASP A 94 -13.86 -12.64 -5.67
N LYS A 95 -13.26 -13.82 -5.49
CA LYS A 95 -12.46 -14.47 -6.53
C LYS A 95 -13.31 -14.82 -7.76
N GLU A 96 -14.59 -15.14 -7.57
CA GLU A 96 -15.52 -15.40 -8.67
C GLU A 96 -15.94 -14.10 -9.38
N GLY A 97 -15.77 -12.95 -8.74
CA GLY A 97 -16.04 -11.62 -9.28
C GLY A 97 -17.52 -11.33 -9.54
N ARG A 98 -18.40 -11.84 -8.68
CA ARG A 98 -19.85 -11.61 -8.72
C ARG A 98 -20.26 -10.42 -7.86
N ASP A 99 -19.73 -10.37 -6.63
CA ASP A 99 -20.09 -9.41 -5.58
C ASP A 99 -18.89 -8.51 -5.18
N GLY A 100 -17.74 -8.66 -5.83
CA GLY A 100 -16.50 -8.00 -5.46
C GLY A 100 -15.40 -8.12 -6.52
N LEU A 101 -14.21 -7.62 -6.18
CA LEU A 101 -13.04 -7.66 -7.06
C LEU A 101 -12.32 -9.01 -6.95
N ARG A 102 -11.96 -9.58 -8.10
CA ARG A 102 -11.21 -10.85 -8.17
C ARG A 102 -9.78 -10.74 -7.66
N SER A 103 -9.18 -9.60 -7.92
CA SER A 103 -7.83 -9.21 -7.53
C SER A 103 -7.75 -7.68 -7.51
N VAL A 104 -6.77 -7.16 -6.81
CA VAL A 104 -6.50 -5.72 -6.74
C VAL A 104 -5.09 -5.47 -7.21
N THR A 105 -4.94 -4.54 -8.15
CA THR A 105 -3.64 -3.97 -8.50
C THR A 105 -3.76 -2.46 -8.40
N THR A 106 -2.88 -1.82 -7.64
CA THR A 106 -2.88 -0.36 -7.50
C THR A 106 -1.47 0.18 -7.31
N ASP A 107 -1.29 1.42 -7.71
CA ASP A 107 -0.01 2.09 -7.64
C ASP A 107 -0.01 3.05 -6.44
N VAL A 108 1.09 3.03 -5.71
CA VAL A 108 1.39 3.96 -4.63
C VAL A 108 2.58 4.80 -5.04
N ILE A 109 2.41 6.11 -5.01
CA ILE A 109 3.46 7.07 -5.26
C ILE A 109 4.18 7.32 -3.93
N CYS A 110 5.50 7.13 -3.93
CA CYS A 110 6.36 7.52 -2.83
C CYS A 110 7.22 8.71 -3.25
N SER A 111 7.21 9.76 -2.43
CA SER A 111 8.02 10.96 -2.65
C SER A 111 8.77 11.31 -1.38
N PRO A 112 10.09 11.55 -1.45
CA PRO A 112 10.83 12.15 -0.34
C PRO A 112 10.22 13.52 0.03
N ARG A 113 10.02 13.74 1.33
CA ARG A 113 9.76 15.07 1.87
C ARG A 113 11.08 15.81 1.84
N HIS A 114 11.13 16.93 1.14
CA HIS A 114 12.34 17.76 0.97
C HIS A 114 12.68 18.53 2.28
N THR A 115 12.77 17.81 3.40
CA THR A 115 12.93 18.36 4.75
C THR A 115 14.32 18.10 5.35
N ARG A 116 15.33 17.74 4.55
CA ARG A 116 16.72 18.01 4.95
C ARG A 116 16.97 19.51 4.91
N LYS A 117 16.50 20.18 5.96
CA LYS A 117 16.78 21.56 6.28
C LYS A 117 18.25 21.65 6.71
N ASN A 118 19.13 21.83 5.72
CA ASN A 118 20.44 22.47 5.82
C ASN A 118 21.48 21.88 6.80
N ASP A 119 22.35 21.00 6.32
CA ASP A 119 23.68 20.80 6.93
C ASP A 119 24.76 21.45 6.05
N HIS A 120 25.26 22.58 6.56
CA HIS A 120 26.62 23.07 6.42
C HIS A 120 27.19 23.30 5.00
N LEU A 121 26.97 24.49 4.46
CA LEU A 121 27.96 25.20 3.64
C LEU A 121 28.06 26.67 4.06
N VAL A 122 28.61 26.90 5.26
CA VAL A 122 29.30 28.16 5.56
C VAL A 122 30.69 28.01 4.97
N TRP A 123 30.94 28.62 3.81
CA TRP A 123 32.30 28.89 3.36
C TRP A 123 32.71 30.25 3.94
N ASN A 124 33.71 30.19 4.80
CA ASN A 124 34.41 31.32 5.37
C ASN A 124 35.45 31.86 4.40
#